data_AF-A0A841FJ90-F1
#
_entry.id   AF-A0A841FJ90-F1
#
_cell.length_a   1.000
_cell.length_b   1.000
_cell.length_c   1.000
_cell.angle_alpha   90.00
_cell.angle_beta   90.00
_cell.angle_gamma   90.00
#
_symmetry.space_group_name_H-M   'P 1'
#
loop_
_entity.id
_entity.type
_entity.pdbx_description
1 polymer ?
#
loop_
_entity_poly.entity_id
_entity_poly.type
_entity_poly.pdbx_seq_one_letter_code
_entity_poly.pdbx_strand_id
1 'polypeptide(L)'
;MQRAIKPEKRRTWPSYVADVWRRTGKPVYLVVICPDDKVAEWARQPIEIGPQVTLTPGAISPSMVPLVGRDDEQIPSIDMAVFSAYMHSDGPHGEQALRALIERLDLLDVADAEFYIGSLEETLSTQSLETLEGLMSSGTHDFQIYSKRRYEEGLAEGRDEARIETEQEAVLNVLAVRGIAVDPETLERIRSCQDFNILKVWHMRAVTVDEVAEIFT
;
A
#
# COMPACT_ATOMS: atom_id res chain seq x y z
N MET A 1 2.77 5.68 11.62
CA MET A 1 3.65 4.69 12.28
C MET A 1 4.55 5.39 13.30
N GLN A 2 4.82 4.77 14.45
CA GLN A 2 5.76 5.25 15.46
C GLN A 2 6.83 4.18 15.71
N ARG A 3 8.06 4.39 15.23
CA ARG A 3 9.12 3.37 15.25
C ARG A 3 9.90 3.25 16.55
N ALA A 4 9.75 4.21 17.47
CA ALA A 4 10.45 4.25 18.75
C ALA A 4 9.68 5.12 19.75
N ILE A 5 9.97 5.04 21.03
CA ILE A 5 9.38 5.96 22.01
C ILE A 5 9.89 7.38 21.75
N LYS A 6 8.96 8.32 21.53
CA LYS A 6 9.24 9.73 21.23
C LYS A 6 8.32 10.63 22.08
N PRO A 7 8.74 11.03 23.30
CA PRO A 7 7.91 11.79 24.23
C PRO A 7 7.25 13.04 23.64
N GLU A 8 7.93 13.70 22.70
CA GLU A 8 7.44 14.89 22.00
C GLU A 8 6.15 14.63 21.19
N LYS A 9 5.97 13.40 20.68
CA LYS A 9 4.79 13.02 19.90
C LYS A 9 3.50 13.10 20.72
N ARG A 10 3.57 12.92 22.04
CA ARG A 10 2.43 13.09 22.94
C ARG A 10 1.89 14.52 22.95
N ARG A 11 2.71 15.53 22.57
CA ARG A 11 2.26 16.92 22.41
C ARG A 11 1.74 17.20 20.99
N THR A 12 2.25 16.49 19.98
CA THR A 12 1.84 16.72 18.59
C THR A 12 0.55 15.98 18.23
N TRP A 13 0.35 14.76 18.71
CA TRP A 13 -0.83 13.96 18.36
C TRP A 13 -2.18 14.60 18.69
N PRO A 14 -2.36 15.29 19.82
CA PRO A 14 -3.58 16.05 20.07
C PRO A 14 -3.96 17.03 18.95
N SER A 15 -2.98 17.70 18.33
CA SER A 15 -3.26 18.67 17.27
C SER A 15 -3.75 17.99 15.98
N TYR A 16 -3.28 16.78 15.69
CA TYR A 16 -3.76 16.00 14.54
C TYR A 16 -5.21 15.60 14.71
N VAL A 17 -5.58 15.11 15.90
CA VAL A 17 -6.97 14.74 16.21
C VAL A 17 -7.88 15.96 16.13
N ALA A 18 -7.46 17.08 16.74
CA ALA A 18 -8.23 18.32 16.72
C ALA A 18 -8.39 18.88 15.29
N ASP A 19 -7.35 18.84 14.45
CA ASP A 19 -7.44 19.35 13.08
C ASP A 19 -8.34 18.47 12.19
N VAL A 20 -8.24 17.14 12.28
CA VAL A 20 -9.13 16.24 11.52
C VAL A 20 -10.58 16.41 11.98
N TRP A 21 -10.82 16.51 13.29
CA TRP A 21 -12.15 16.77 13.82
C TRP A 21 -12.70 18.12 13.34
N ARG A 22 -11.88 19.19 13.39
CA ARG A 22 -12.25 20.53 12.90
C ARG A 22 -12.64 20.49 11.42
N ARG A 23 -11.91 19.75 10.58
CA ARG A 23 -12.17 19.68 9.13
C ARG A 23 -13.40 18.84 8.79
N THR A 24 -13.68 17.79 9.56
CA THR A 24 -14.69 16.79 9.17
C THR A 24 -15.97 16.83 10.00
N GLY A 25 -15.93 17.39 11.21
CA GLY A 25 -17.03 17.35 12.18
C GLY A 25 -17.36 15.95 12.72
N LYS A 26 -16.57 14.92 12.37
CA LYS A 26 -16.82 13.53 12.73
C LYS A 26 -16.00 13.10 13.95
N PRO A 27 -16.45 12.11 14.75
CA PRO A 27 -15.62 11.50 15.78
C PRO A 27 -14.29 10.98 15.21
N VAL A 28 -13.19 11.26 15.90
CA VAL A 28 -11.83 10.89 15.46
C VAL A 28 -11.18 9.99 16.49
N TYR A 29 -10.62 8.88 16.03
CA TYR A 29 -9.80 7.98 16.83
C TYR A 29 -8.34 8.06 16.35
N LEU A 30 -7.42 8.22 17.29
CA LEU A 30 -5.99 8.11 16.99
C LEU A 30 -5.55 6.66 17.17
N VAL A 31 -5.04 6.05 16.11
CA VAL A 31 -4.43 4.71 16.15
C VAL A 31 -2.95 4.83 15.77
N VAL A 32 -2.07 4.27 16.60
CA VAL A 32 -0.62 4.28 16.39
C VAL A 32 -0.16 2.88 16.01
N ILE A 33 0.42 2.74 14.82
CA ILE A 33 1.08 1.48 14.42
C ILE A 33 2.51 1.48 14.98
N CYS A 34 2.84 0.43 15.73
CA CYS A 34 4.06 0.28 16.51
C CYS A 34 4.84 -0.97 16.09
N PRO A 35 6.19 -0.91 16.04
CA PRO A 35 7.02 -2.05 15.65
C PRO A 35 7.13 -3.12 16.73
N ASP A 36 6.80 -2.79 17.98
CA ASP A 36 6.87 -3.69 19.12
C ASP A 36 5.84 -3.33 20.19
N ASP A 37 5.61 -4.27 21.10
CA ASP A 37 4.63 -4.13 22.18
C ASP A 37 4.99 -3.02 23.18
N LYS A 38 6.29 -2.77 23.41
CA LYS A 38 6.74 -1.74 24.35
C LYS A 38 6.40 -0.34 23.85
N VAL A 39 6.57 -0.08 22.55
CA VAL A 39 6.14 1.18 21.92
C VAL A 39 4.62 1.30 21.97
N ALA A 40 3.88 0.22 21.74
CA ALA A 40 2.42 0.25 21.78
C ALA A 40 1.87 0.50 23.19
N GLU A 41 2.42 -0.13 24.22
CA GLU A 41 2.08 0.13 25.62
C GLU A 41 2.30 1.60 25.98
N TRP A 42 3.46 2.16 25.59
CA TRP A 42 3.73 3.58 25.78
C TRP A 42 2.76 4.48 25.01
N ALA A 43 2.42 4.13 23.77
CA ALA A 43 1.52 4.90 22.92
C ALA A 43 0.09 4.93 23.46
N ARG A 44 -0.39 3.84 24.07
CA ARG A 44 -1.74 3.74 24.67
C ARG A 44 -1.93 4.58 25.93
N GLN A 45 -0.84 5.07 26.54
CA GLN A 45 -0.95 5.84 27.77
C GLN A 45 -1.75 7.15 27.55
N PRO A 46 -2.75 7.45 28.39
CA PRO A 46 -3.57 8.66 28.27
C PRO A 46 -2.74 9.95 28.21
N ILE A 47 -3.11 10.85 27.31
CA ILE A 47 -2.49 12.16 27.14
C ILE A 47 -3.44 13.20 27.73
N GLU A 48 -3.10 13.72 28.90
CA GLU A 48 -3.82 14.81 29.55
C GLU A 48 -3.46 16.14 28.86
N ILE A 49 -4.44 16.75 28.19
CA ILE A 49 -4.31 18.05 27.53
C ILE A 49 -4.77 19.16 28.48
N GLY A 50 -5.75 18.85 29.32
CA GLY A 50 -6.28 19.71 30.36
C GLY A 50 -7.25 18.95 31.27
N PRO A 51 -7.86 19.60 32.27
CA PRO A 51 -8.64 18.93 33.32
C PRO A 51 -9.89 18.18 32.83
N GLN A 52 -10.36 18.46 31.61
CA GLN A 52 -11.54 17.84 31.02
C GLN A 52 -11.23 17.15 29.68
N VAL A 53 -9.98 17.19 29.22
CA VAL A 53 -9.61 16.74 27.88
C VAL A 53 -8.44 15.77 28.00
N THR A 54 -8.75 14.50 27.79
CA THR A 54 -7.77 13.42 27.73
C THR A 54 -7.91 12.69 26.41
N LEU A 55 -6.80 12.57 25.69
CA LEU A 55 -6.73 11.75 24.49
C LEU A 55 -6.13 10.38 24.86
N THR A 56 -6.86 9.31 24.58
CA THR A 56 -6.36 7.93 24.77
C THR A 56 -6.14 7.29 23.40
N PRO A 57 -4.89 7.20 22.91
CA PRO A 57 -4.62 6.59 21.63
C PRO A 57 -4.86 5.08 21.66
N GLY A 58 -5.39 4.53 20.57
CA GLY A 58 -5.24 3.12 20.25
C GLY A 58 -3.81 2.85 19.76
N ALA A 59 -3.33 1.62 19.90
CA ALA A 59 -2.07 1.20 19.30
C ALA A 59 -2.15 -0.24 18.80
N ILE A 60 -1.56 -0.49 17.64
CA ILE A 60 -1.42 -1.81 17.02
C ILE A 60 0.05 -2.19 17.07
N SER A 61 0.35 -3.37 17.59
CA SER A 61 1.68 -3.97 17.66
C SER A 61 1.68 -5.36 17.02
N PRO A 62 2.85 -5.95 16.71
CA PRO A 62 2.90 -7.24 16.02
C PRO A 62 2.14 -8.35 16.76
N SER A 63 2.14 -8.37 18.10
CA SER A 63 1.40 -9.37 18.88
C SER A 63 -0.12 -9.36 18.67
N MET A 64 -0.67 -8.24 18.17
CA MET A 64 -2.09 -8.09 17.89
C MET A 64 -2.46 -8.52 16.46
N VAL A 65 -1.46 -8.74 15.61
CA VAL A 65 -1.64 -9.11 14.22
C VAL A 65 -1.30 -10.58 14.07
N PRO A 66 -2.24 -11.42 13.62
CA PRO A 66 -1.98 -12.84 13.48
C PRO A 66 -0.80 -13.05 12.54
N LEU A 67 0.12 -13.92 12.95
CA LEU A 67 1.16 -14.40 12.05
C LEU A 67 0.50 -15.32 11.03
N VAL A 68 0.40 -14.82 9.81
CA VAL A 68 -0.18 -15.56 8.69
C VAL A 68 0.79 -16.66 8.26
N GLY A 69 0.28 -17.87 8.00
CA GLY A 69 1.08 -19.02 7.55
C GLY A 69 1.50 -20.02 8.64
N ARG A 70 0.86 -20.01 9.81
CA ARG A 70 1.00 -21.07 10.83
C ARG A 70 -0.36 -21.73 11.09
N ASP A 71 -0.51 -22.97 10.63
CA ASP A 71 -1.65 -23.84 10.94
C ASP A 71 -3.04 -23.21 10.71
N ASP A 72 -3.16 -22.25 9.78
CA ASP A 72 -4.44 -21.60 9.48
C ASP A 72 -5.25 -22.49 8.53
N GLU A 73 -6.42 -22.96 8.98
CA GLU A 73 -7.36 -23.70 8.14
C GLU A 73 -7.96 -22.80 7.05
N GLN A 74 -7.90 -21.47 7.22
CA GLN A 74 -8.35 -20.49 6.24
C GLN A 74 -7.20 -19.81 5.51
N ILE A 75 -7.38 -19.65 4.21
CA ILE A 75 -6.47 -18.87 3.38
C ILE A 75 -6.67 -17.38 3.75
N PRO A 76 -5.63 -16.67 4.21
CA PRO A 76 -5.70 -15.27 4.62
C PRO A 76 -6.07 -14.35 3.44
N SER A 77 -6.84 -13.28 3.65
CA SER A 77 -6.97 -12.23 2.62
C SER A 77 -5.60 -11.62 2.29
N ILE A 78 -5.40 -11.14 1.05
CA ILE A 78 -4.14 -10.49 0.66
C ILE A 78 -3.80 -9.32 1.59
N ASP A 79 -4.79 -8.50 1.97
CA ASP A 79 -4.57 -7.36 2.86
C ASP A 79 -4.01 -7.79 4.23
N MET A 80 -4.50 -8.91 4.76
CA MET A 80 -3.98 -9.48 6.01
C MET A 80 -2.58 -10.08 5.84
N ALA A 81 -2.27 -10.68 4.68
CA ALA A 81 -0.93 -11.19 4.40
C ALA A 81 0.09 -10.04 4.27
N VAL A 82 -0.28 -8.96 3.57
CA VAL A 82 0.51 -7.72 3.47
C VAL A 82 0.69 -7.08 4.85
N PHE A 83 -0.38 -6.98 5.64
CA PHE A 83 -0.31 -6.39 6.96
C PHE A 83 0.50 -7.25 7.94
N SER A 84 0.40 -8.58 7.85
CA SER A 84 1.24 -9.52 8.60
C SER A 84 2.71 -9.38 8.22
N ALA A 85 3.03 -9.34 6.92
CA ALA A 85 4.38 -9.10 6.44
C ALA A 85 4.93 -7.78 6.99
N TYR A 86 4.19 -6.68 6.87
CA TYR A 86 4.58 -5.38 7.39
C TYR A 86 4.90 -5.38 8.89
N MET A 87 4.15 -6.15 9.69
CA MET A 87 4.30 -6.17 11.14
C MET A 87 5.38 -7.14 11.63
N HIS A 88 5.68 -8.20 10.86
CA HIS A 88 6.51 -9.31 11.33
C HIS A 88 7.83 -9.47 10.56
N SER A 89 8.02 -8.84 9.41
CA SER A 89 9.17 -9.07 8.50
C SER A 89 10.54 -8.81 9.14
N ASP A 90 10.64 -7.82 10.03
CA ASP A 90 11.88 -7.48 10.75
C ASP A 90 12.09 -8.33 12.03
N GLY A 91 11.16 -9.24 12.33
CA GLY A 91 11.13 -10.04 13.54
C GLY A 91 11.60 -11.49 13.34
N PRO A 92 11.56 -12.31 14.41
CA PRO A 92 11.98 -13.73 14.37
C PRO A 92 11.12 -14.60 13.44
N HIS A 93 9.95 -14.11 13.03
CA HIS A 93 9.02 -14.78 12.13
C HIS A 93 8.94 -14.12 10.74
N GLY A 94 9.90 -13.27 10.40
CA GLY A 94 9.84 -12.43 9.21
C GLY A 94 9.79 -13.22 7.91
N GLU A 95 10.68 -14.21 7.75
CA GLU A 95 10.68 -15.07 6.55
C GLU A 95 9.35 -15.81 6.39
N GLN A 96 8.74 -16.29 7.49
CA GLN A 96 7.45 -16.98 7.45
C GLN A 96 6.33 -16.04 6.97
N ALA A 97 6.26 -14.81 7.50
CA ALA A 97 5.27 -13.84 7.07
C ALA A 97 5.44 -13.44 5.60
N LEU A 98 6.68 -13.30 5.12
CA LEU A 98 6.96 -13.00 3.72
C LEU A 98 6.62 -14.16 2.79
N ARG A 99 6.89 -15.41 3.18
CA ARG A 99 6.47 -16.60 2.41
C ARG A 99 4.95 -16.66 2.25
N ALA A 100 4.22 -16.47 3.35
CA ALA A 100 2.77 -16.49 3.32
C ALA A 100 2.19 -15.35 2.47
N LEU A 101 2.87 -14.20 2.39
CA LEU A 101 2.52 -13.14 1.45
C LEU A 101 2.75 -13.56 -0.01
N ILE A 102 3.90 -14.14 -0.34
CA ILE A 102 4.20 -14.58 -1.71
C ILE A 102 3.17 -15.60 -2.20
N GLU A 103 2.79 -16.57 -1.36
CA GLU A 103 1.72 -17.55 -1.67
C GLU A 103 0.38 -16.87 -2.00
N ARG A 104 0.12 -15.69 -1.46
CA ARG A 104 -1.08 -14.91 -1.76
C ARG A 104 -0.93 -14.08 -3.02
N LEU A 105 0.25 -13.52 -3.28
CA LEU A 105 0.55 -12.80 -4.51
C LEU A 105 0.44 -13.71 -5.75
N ASP A 106 0.82 -14.99 -5.63
CA ASP A 106 0.65 -16.00 -6.71
C ASP A 106 -0.80 -16.24 -7.12
N LEU A 107 -1.76 -15.92 -6.26
CA LEU A 107 -3.18 -16.14 -6.52
C LEU A 107 -3.88 -14.92 -7.11
N LEU A 108 -3.16 -13.81 -7.26
CA LEU A 108 -3.64 -12.59 -7.88
C LEU A 108 -3.28 -12.56 -9.36
N ASP A 109 -3.95 -11.68 -10.09
CA ASP A 109 -3.40 -11.27 -11.38
C ASP A 109 -2.14 -10.42 -11.19
N VAL A 110 -1.42 -10.20 -12.27
CA VAL A 110 -0.11 -9.54 -12.23
C VAL A 110 -0.24 -8.08 -11.85
N ALA A 111 -1.32 -7.40 -12.25
CA ALA A 111 -1.51 -5.98 -11.96
C ALA A 111 -1.75 -5.76 -10.46
N ASP A 112 -2.59 -6.60 -9.85
CA ASP A 112 -2.85 -6.60 -8.41
C ASP A 112 -1.58 -6.98 -7.63
N ALA A 113 -0.84 -7.99 -8.08
CA ALA A 113 0.42 -8.39 -7.44
C ALA A 113 1.47 -7.27 -7.47
N GLU A 114 1.65 -6.60 -8.62
CA GLU A 114 2.56 -5.46 -8.76
C GLU A 114 2.17 -4.29 -7.86
N PHE A 115 0.87 -3.99 -7.73
CA PHE A 115 0.37 -2.97 -6.81
C PHE A 115 0.77 -3.26 -5.35
N TYR A 116 0.54 -4.47 -4.88
CA TYR A 116 0.89 -4.85 -3.50
C TYR A 116 2.41 -4.88 -3.29
N ILE A 117 3.19 -5.36 -4.26
CA ILE A 117 4.66 -5.33 -4.17
C ILE A 117 5.17 -3.88 -4.08
N GLY A 118 4.68 -2.98 -4.92
CA GLY A 118 5.06 -1.56 -4.86
C GLY A 118 4.73 -0.91 -3.51
N SER A 119 3.59 -1.27 -2.90
CA SER A 119 3.23 -0.76 -1.57
C SER A 119 4.22 -1.22 -0.48
N LEU A 120 4.80 -2.41 -0.62
CA LEU A 120 5.75 -2.99 0.32
C LEU A 120 7.14 -2.36 0.23
N GLU A 121 7.57 -1.94 -0.96
CA GLU A 121 8.82 -1.19 -1.15
C GLU A 121 8.86 0.10 -0.31
N GLU A 122 7.72 0.76 -0.14
CA GLU A 122 7.61 1.99 0.66
C GLU A 122 7.58 1.73 2.18
N THR A 123 7.21 0.51 2.60
CA THR A 123 6.89 0.22 3.99
C THR A 123 7.87 -0.73 4.68
N LEU A 124 8.40 -1.73 3.98
CA LEU A 124 9.34 -2.71 4.54
C LEU A 124 10.74 -2.10 4.72
N SER A 125 11.52 -2.70 5.61
CA SER A 125 12.94 -2.37 5.72
C SER A 125 13.71 -2.90 4.51
N THR A 126 14.88 -2.32 4.21
CA THR A 126 15.77 -2.82 3.16
C THR A 126 16.10 -4.30 3.33
N GLN A 127 16.35 -4.75 4.56
CA GLN A 127 16.64 -6.15 4.86
C GLN A 127 15.43 -7.07 4.57
N SER A 128 14.23 -6.62 4.93
CA SER A 128 12.99 -7.33 4.65
C SER A 128 12.71 -7.41 3.15
N LEU A 129 13.01 -6.36 2.38
CA LEU A 129 12.91 -6.35 0.92
C LEU A 129 13.90 -7.31 0.27
N GLU A 130 15.17 -7.30 0.68
CA GLU A 130 16.17 -8.25 0.20
C GLU A 130 15.76 -9.71 0.47
N THR A 131 15.15 -9.96 1.63
CA THR A 131 14.61 -11.28 1.98
C THR A 131 13.44 -11.66 1.07
N LEU A 132 12.51 -10.73 0.85
CA LEU A 132 11.36 -10.91 -0.05
C LEU A 132 11.82 -11.23 -1.48
N GLU A 133 12.75 -10.44 -2.02
CA GLU A 133 13.35 -10.64 -3.35
C GLU A 133 14.04 -12.00 -3.48
N GLY A 134 14.81 -12.39 -2.45
CA GLY A 134 15.48 -13.69 -2.41
C GLY A 134 14.49 -14.85 -2.42
N LEU A 135 13.41 -14.74 -1.66
CA LEU A 135 12.33 -15.74 -1.64
C LEU A 135 11.62 -15.83 -3.00
N MET A 136 11.27 -14.68 -3.59
CA MET A 136 10.60 -14.64 -4.90
C MET A 136 11.49 -15.18 -6.04
N SER A 137 12.80 -14.90 -5.98
CA SER A 137 13.77 -15.38 -6.98
C SER A 137 14.06 -16.89 -6.89
N SER A 138 13.80 -17.50 -5.72
CA SER A 138 14.07 -18.91 -5.47
C SER A 138 12.93 -19.87 -5.89
N GLY A 139 11.75 -19.33 -6.23
CA GLY A 139 10.58 -20.11 -6.64
C GLY A 139 10.13 -19.84 -8.07
N THR A 140 9.25 -20.70 -8.58
CA THR A 140 8.57 -20.51 -9.87
C THR A 140 7.23 -19.84 -9.61
N HIS A 141 7.27 -18.53 -9.39
CA HIS A 141 6.08 -17.72 -9.12
C HIS A 141 5.46 -17.23 -10.44
N ASP A 142 4.17 -17.47 -10.65
CA ASP A 142 3.51 -17.21 -11.93
C ASP A 142 3.53 -15.72 -12.30
N PHE A 143 3.40 -14.83 -11.30
CA PHE A 143 3.54 -13.39 -11.51
C PHE A 143 4.98 -12.98 -11.89
N GLN A 144 6.01 -13.66 -11.36
CA GLN A 144 7.40 -13.41 -11.76
C GLN A 144 7.66 -13.89 -13.19
N ILE A 145 7.11 -15.04 -13.60
CA ILE A 145 7.24 -15.53 -14.98
C ILE A 145 6.52 -14.59 -15.95
N TYR A 146 5.33 -14.10 -15.59
CA TYR A 146 4.58 -13.16 -16.42
C TYR A 146 5.21 -11.75 -16.45
N SER A 147 5.62 -11.21 -15.30
CA SER A 147 6.29 -9.90 -15.20
C SER A 147 7.66 -9.92 -15.90
N LYS A 148 8.46 -10.99 -15.72
CA LYS A 148 9.72 -11.19 -16.44
C LYS A 148 9.51 -11.38 -17.93
N ARG A 149 8.51 -12.17 -18.36
CA ARG A 149 8.18 -12.36 -19.78
C ARG A 149 7.73 -11.05 -20.42
N ARG A 150 6.91 -10.24 -19.74
CA ARG A 150 6.50 -8.92 -20.22
C ARG A 150 7.64 -7.91 -20.22
N TYR A 151 8.57 -8.00 -19.26
CA TYR A 151 9.80 -7.20 -19.22
C TYR A 151 10.75 -7.57 -20.36
N GLU A 152 10.89 -8.86 -20.67
CA GLU A 152 11.71 -9.38 -21.78
C GLU A 152 11.07 -9.11 -23.15
N GLU A 153 9.74 -9.24 -23.29
CA GLU A 153 8.97 -8.84 -24.48
C GLU A 153 9.05 -7.31 -24.69
N GLY A 154 9.00 -6.50 -23.62
CA GLY A 154 9.20 -5.06 -23.66
C GLY A 154 10.64 -4.60 -23.92
N LEU A 155 11.65 -5.43 -23.63
CA LEU A 155 13.05 -5.15 -23.94
C LEU A 155 13.37 -5.31 -25.43
N ALA A 156 12.57 -6.11 -26.15
CA ALA A 156 12.82 -6.49 -27.54
C ALA A 156 12.18 -5.53 -28.57
N GLU A 157 11.06 -4.86 -28.25
CA GLU A 157 10.29 -4.13 -29.29
C GLU A 157 10.12 -2.62 -29.12
N GLY A 158 10.46 -1.99 -27.98
CA GLY A 158 10.41 -0.53 -27.90
C GLY A 158 10.07 -0.04 -26.50
N ARG A 159 11.11 0.29 -25.73
CA ARG A 159 11.00 0.70 -24.32
C ARG A 159 10.08 1.89 -24.06
N ASP A 160 9.89 2.76 -25.04
CA ASP A 160 9.10 3.98 -24.86
C ASP A 160 7.64 3.78 -25.29
N GLU A 161 7.38 3.10 -26.41
CA GLU A 161 6.01 2.84 -26.90
C GLU A 161 5.24 1.88 -25.97
N ALA A 162 5.85 0.76 -25.57
CA ALA A 162 5.21 -0.20 -24.66
C ALA A 162 4.90 0.40 -23.28
N ARG A 163 5.75 1.33 -22.82
CA ARG A 163 5.57 2.04 -21.56
C ARG A 163 4.44 3.07 -21.63
N ILE A 164 4.32 3.75 -22.76
CA ILE A 164 3.22 4.68 -23.02
C ILE A 164 1.90 3.92 -23.08
N GLU A 165 1.79 2.86 -23.89
CA GLU A 165 0.57 2.07 -24.02
C GLU A 165 0.11 1.47 -22.69
N THR A 166 1.07 0.97 -21.88
CA THR A 166 0.77 0.44 -20.54
C THR A 166 0.22 1.53 -19.61
N GLU A 167 0.78 2.75 -19.64
CA GLU A 167 0.28 3.84 -18.80
C GLU A 167 -1.07 4.38 -19.28
N GLN A 168 -1.34 4.36 -20.60
CA GLN A 168 -2.68 4.68 -21.15
C GLN A 168 -3.74 3.72 -20.63
N GLU A 169 -3.45 2.42 -20.65
CA GLU A 169 -4.34 1.38 -20.11
C GLU A 169 -4.52 1.54 -18.59
N ALA A 170 -3.48 1.90 -17.84
CA ALA A 170 -3.58 2.14 -16.39
C ALA A 170 -4.55 3.28 -16.04
N VAL A 171 -4.50 4.42 -16.76
CA VAL A 171 -5.44 5.53 -16.58
C VAL A 171 -6.89 5.07 -16.80
N LEU A 172 -7.13 4.32 -17.89
CA LEU A 172 -8.47 3.82 -18.24
C LEU A 172 -8.99 2.80 -17.23
N ASN A 173 -8.14 1.91 -16.75
CA ASN A 173 -8.49 0.91 -15.75
C ASN A 173 -8.90 1.54 -14.42
N VAL A 174 -8.17 2.57 -13.96
CA VAL A 174 -8.55 3.30 -12.73
C VAL A 174 -9.91 3.97 -12.88
N LEU A 175 -10.20 4.60 -14.03
CA LEU A 175 -11.52 5.21 -14.30
C LEU A 175 -12.63 4.16 -14.31
N ALA A 176 -12.38 2.99 -14.93
CA ALA A 176 -13.32 1.88 -14.99
C ALA A 176 -13.61 1.28 -13.59
N VAL A 177 -12.58 1.04 -12.77
CA VAL A 177 -12.71 0.56 -11.39
C VAL A 177 -13.50 1.54 -10.53
N ARG A 178 -13.31 2.84 -10.76
CA ARG A 178 -14.07 3.89 -10.07
C ARG A 178 -15.48 4.10 -10.61
N GLY A 179 -15.88 3.37 -11.66
CA GLY A 179 -17.18 3.51 -12.29
C GLY A 179 -17.39 4.85 -12.99
N ILE A 180 -16.31 5.56 -13.33
CA ILE A 180 -16.36 6.83 -14.05
C ILE A 180 -16.48 6.51 -15.53
N ALA A 181 -17.59 6.93 -16.14
CA ALA A 181 -17.82 6.69 -17.56
C ALA A 181 -16.83 7.50 -18.41
N VAL A 182 -16.12 6.80 -19.30
CA VAL A 182 -15.19 7.40 -20.25
C VAL A 182 -15.89 7.51 -21.60
N ASP A 183 -16.10 8.74 -22.07
CA ASP A 183 -16.66 8.98 -23.39
C ASP A 183 -15.63 8.71 -24.50
N PRO A 184 -16.07 8.50 -25.76
CA PRO A 184 -15.16 8.17 -26.86
C PRO A 184 -14.08 9.22 -27.13
N GLU A 185 -14.35 10.50 -26.88
CA GLU A 185 -13.39 11.59 -27.09
C GLU A 185 -12.28 11.54 -26.03
N THR A 186 -12.65 11.32 -24.77
CA THR A 186 -11.69 11.12 -23.67
C THR A 186 -10.86 9.85 -23.87
N LEU A 187 -11.48 8.75 -24.29
CA LEU A 187 -10.79 7.49 -24.59
C LEU A 187 -9.71 7.70 -25.67
N GLU A 188 -10.06 8.37 -26.75
CA GLU A 188 -9.14 8.66 -27.85
C GLU A 188 -8.02 9.61 -27.41
N ARG A 189 -8.34 10.60 -26.57
CA ARG A 189 -7.35 11.53 -26.01
C ARG A 189 -6.33 10.83 -25.11
N ILE A 190 -6.75 9.84 -24.33
CA ILE A 190 -5.83 9.04 -23.50
C ILE A 190 -4.96 8.16 -24.40
N ARG A 191 -5.56 7.42 -25.34
CA ARG A 191 -4.86 6.49 -26.25
C ARG A 191 -3.90 7.16 -27.24
N SER A 192 -4.14 8.42 -27.58
CA SER A 192 -3.25 9.20 -28.46
C SER A 192 -2.13 9.92 -27.71
N CYS A 193 -2.15 9.93 -26.37
CA CYS A 193 -1.13 10.62 -25.59
C CYS A 193 0.18 9.82 -25.57
N GLN A 194 1.24 10.37 -26.17
CA GLN A 194 2.56 9.74 -26.25
C GLN A 194 3.56 10.29 -25.22
N ASP A 195 3.08 11.03 -24.21
CA ASP A 195 3.91 11.56 -23.14
C ASP A 195 3.65 10.81 -21.83
N PHE A 196 4.60 9.98 -21.44
CA PHE A 196 4.53 9.17 -20.24
C PHE A 196 4.34 10.00 -18.95
N ASN A 197 4.94 11.19 -18.85
CA ASN A 197 4.82 12.02 -17.65
C ASN A 197 3.43 12.62 -17.53
N ILE A 198 2.82 12.98 -18.66
CA ILE A 198 1.44 13.45 -18.71
C ILE A 198 0.47 12.32 -18.33
N LEU A 199 0.68 11.12 -18.88
CA LEU A 199 -0.13 9.94 -18.54
C LEU A 199 -0.04 9.58 -17.05
N LYS A 200 1.16 9.66 -16.44
CA LYS A 200 1.33 9.42 -15.01
C LYS A 200 0.58 10.44 -14.14
N VAL A 201 0.53 11.71 -14.56
CA VAL A 201 -0.26 12.74 -13.88
C VAL A 201 -1.76 12.44 -14.01
N TRP A 202 -2.23 12.04 -15.18
CA TRP A 202 -3.62 11.65 -15.38
C TRP A 202 -3.98 10.41 -14.58
N HIS A 203 -3.08 9.44 -14.46
CA HIS A 203 -3.25 8.23 -13.65
C HIS A 203 -3.45 8.59 -12.18
N MET A 204 -2.55 9.41 -11.60
CA MET A 204 -2.70 9.86 -10.21
C MET A 204 -4.00 10.64 -9.98
N ARG A 205 -4.44 11.43 -10.98
CA ARG A 205 -5.70 12.18 -10.88
C ARG A 205 -6.93 11.30 -11.01
N ALA A 206 -6.90 10.31 -11.91
CA ALA A 206 -7.97 9.34 -12.10
C ALA A 206 -8.37 8.64 -10.80
N VAL A 207 -7.43 8.49 -9.84
CA VAL A 207 -7.70 7.94 -8.51
C VAL A 207 -8.58 8.84 -7.63
N THR A 208 -8.59 10.16 -7.87
CA THR A 208 -9.21 11.15 -6.96
C THR A 208 -10.35 11.96 -7.55
N VAL A 209 -10.40 12.17 -8.87
CA VAL A 209 -11.41 13.01 -9.54
C VAL A 209 -12.81 12.40 -9.51
N ASP A 210 -13.87 13.19 -9.42
CA ASP A 210 -15.23 12.65 -9.46
C ASP A 210 -15.82 12.65 -10.89
N GLU A 211 -15.22 13.43 -11.79
CA GLU A 211 -15.58 13.50 -13.20
C GLU A 211 -14.37 13.25 -14.12
N VAL A 212 -14.62 12.59 -15.25
CA VAL A 212 -13.54 12.18 -16.19
C VAL A 212 -12.78 13.39 -16.75
N ALA A 213 -13.45 14.53 -16.95
CA ALA A 213 -12.82 15.72 -17.52
C ALA A 213 -11.74 16.33 -16.61
N GLU A 214 -11.83 16.10 -15.29
CA GLU A 214 -10.92 16.68 -14.29
C GLU A 214 -9.53 16.04 -14.31
N ILE A 215 -9.36 14.86 -14.94
CA ILE A 215 -8.02 14.25 -15.05
C ILE A 215 -7.05 15.12 -15.86
N PHE A 216 -7.60 15.94 -16.77
CA PHE A 216 -6.84 16.77 -17.70
C PHE A 216 -6.46 18.15 -17.16
N THR A 217 -6.99 18.56 -16.00
CA THR A 217 -6.76 19.88 -15.36
C THR A 217 -5.78 19.78 -14.22
#